data_AF-A0A0L1KYC0-F1
#
_entry.id   AF-A0A0L1KYC0-F1
#
_cell.length_a   1.000
_cell.length_b   1.000
_cell.length_c   1.000
_cell.angle_alpha   90.00
_cell.angle_beta   90.00
_cell.angle_gamma   90.00
#
_symmetry.space_group_name_H-M   'P 1'
#
loop_
_entity.id
_entity.type
_entity.pdbx_description
1 polymer ?
#
loop_
_entity_poly.entity_id
_entity_poly.type
_entity_poly.pdbx_seq_one_letter_code
_entity_poly.pdbx_strand_id
1 'polypeptide(L)'
;MSILQHNGGCSVAMAGEGCFAIATDLGLIQQGKNIAQDCSKVHKINNKVFVALSGLATDRETIFGKLDFRCNMHRINEEREMTVDSFLSMFSNMLYERRFGPWFVEPVIAGFDSQNNVQLASMDLIGAMSAPKDFVCTGTCEDSLMGMCEALWRPHMKPDELFEVISQALLAALDRDCISGWGAIVYVVTPTEIIRRTLKTRAD
;
A
#
# COMPACT_ATOMS: atom_id res chain seq x y z
N MET A 1 11.85 -3.32 20.19
CA MET A 1 10.75 -2.93 19.28
C MET A 1 11.39 -2.16 18.14
N SER A 2 11.17 -2.59 16.90
CA SER A 2 11.72 -1.91 15.72
C SER A 2 11.08 -0.52 15.55
N ILE A 3 11.77 0.43 14.90
CA ILE A 3 11.20 1.75 14.57
C ILE A 3 9.99 1.60 13.63
N LEU A 4 10.04 0.64 12.71
CA LEU A 4 8.93 0.30 11.80
C LEU A 4 7.67 -0.14 12.55
N GLN A 5 7.84 -0.75 13.73
CA GLN A 5 6.73 -1.22 14.57
C GLN A 5 6.22 -0.14 15.53
N HIS A 6 6.82 1.05 15.55
CA HIS A 6 6.46 2.08 16.53
C HIS A 6 5.00 2.53 16.38
N ASN A 7 4.56 2.68 15.13
CA ASN A 7 3.20 3.07 14.79
C ASN A 7 2.32 1.94 14.26
N GLY A 8 2.94 0.80 13.98
CA GLY A 8 2.28 -0.36 13.40
C GLY A 8 1.70 -0.10 12.02
N GLY A 9 0.70 -0.88 11.67
CA GLY A 9 -0.03 -0.77 10.41
C GLY A 9 0.46 -1.73 9.35
N CYS A 10 -0.47 -2.06 8.45
CA CYS A 10 -0.27 -3.02 7.40
C CYS A 10 -0.84 -2.52 6.07
N SER A 11 -0.16 -2.91 5.00
CA SER A 11 -0.58 -2.63 3.64
C SER A 11 -0.49 -3.89 2.79
N VAL A 12 -1.46 -4.09 1.90
CA VAL A 12 -1.46 -5.19 0.94
C VAL A 12 -2.00 -4.70 -0.39
N ALA A 13 -1.43 -5.18 -1.49
CA ALA A 13 -2.01 -5.04 -2.81
C ALA A 13 -2.06 -6.39 -3.53
N MET A 14 -3.10 -6.60 -4.33
CA MET A 14 -3.34 -7.83 -5.08
C MET A 14 -3.73 -7.52 -6.52
N ALA A 15 -3.24 -8.33 -7.44
CA ALA A 15 -3.54 -8.24 -8.86
C ALA A 15 -4.73 -9.15 -9.20
N GLY A 16 -5.65 -8.61 -10.00
CA GLY A 16 -6.77 -9.35 -10.59
C GLY A 16 -6.79 -9.21 -12.11
N GLU A 17 -7.87 -9.68 -12.72
CA GLU A 17 -8.10 -9.58 -14.16
C GLU A 17 -8.53 -8.14 -14.52
N GLY A 18 -7.62 -7.37 -15.12
CA GLY A 18 -7.90 -5.98 -15.53
C GLY A 18 -8.22 -5.05 -14.36
N CYS A 19 -7.86 -5.44 -13.14
CA CYS A 19 -8.09 -4.69 -11.92
C CYS A 19 -7.02 -4.97 -10.88
N PHE A 20 -6.81 -4.05 -9.96
CA PHE A 20 -6.00 -4.29 -8.76
C PHE A 20 -6.74 -3.81 -7.53
N ALA A 21 -6.37 -4.37 -6.39
CA ALA A 21 -6.86 -3.92 -5.10
C ALA A 21 -5.68 -3.51 -4.22
N ILE A 22 -5.86 -2.44 -3.44
CA ILE A 22 -4.91 -2.01 -2.41
C ILE A 22 -5.68 -1.75 -1.12
N ALA A 23 -5.20 -2.28 -0.01
CA ALA A 23 -5.89 -2.25 1.26
C ALA A 23 -4.94 -1.98 2.42
N THR A 24 -5.44 -1.26 3.41
CA THR A 24 -4.67 -0.89 4.60
C THR A 24 -5.58 -0.83 5.82
N ASP A 25 -5.02 -1.01 7.01
CA ASP A 25 -5.72 -0.71 8.25
C ASP A 25 -5.78 0.80 8.51
N LEU A 26 -6.69 1.23 9.39
CA LEU A 26 -6.94 2.65 9.68
C LEU A 26 -6.41 3.09 11.05
N GLY A 27 -5.95 2.15 11.87
CA GLY A 27 -5.38 2.42 13.19
C GLY A 27 -4.07 3.18 13.11
N LEU A 28 -3.93 4.18 13.99
CA LEU A 28 -2.65 4.74 14.39
C LEU A 28 -2.42 4.38 15.85
N ILE A 29 -1.54 3.41 16.07
CA ILE A 29 -1.19 2.95 17.42
C ILE A 29 0.16 3.56 17.78
N GLN A 30 0.39 3.82 19.06
CA GLN A 30 1.70 4.19 19.57
C GLN A 30 1.96 3.39 20.83
N GLN A 31 2.88 2.42 20.74
CA GLN A 31 3.28 1.58 21.87
C GLN A 31 2.09 0.97 22.65
N GLY A 32 1.08 0.46 21.92
CA GLY A 32 -0.11 -0.16 22.50
C GLY A 32 -1.24 0.80 22.88
N LYS A 33 -1.09 2.11 22.64
CA LYS A 33 -2.18 3.09 22.78
C LYS A 33 -2.73 3.41 21.40
N ASN A 34 -4.04 3.25 21.24
CA ASN A 34 -4.72 3.72 20.04
C ASN A 34 -4.87 5.25 20.10
N ILE A 35 -4.31 5.95 19.11
CA ILE A 35 -4.40 7.41 18.97
C ILE A 35 -5.57 7.79 18.07
N ALA A 36 -5.71 7.11 16.94
CA ALA A 36 -6.70 7.43 15.91
C ALA A 36 -7.10 6.18 15.11
N GLN A 37 -8.29 6.20 14.52
CA GLN A 37 -8.92 5.06 13.83
C GLN A 37 -9.33 5.41 12.38
N ASP A 38 -8.93 6.57 11.90
CA ASP A 38 -9.28 7.15 10.60
C ASP A 38 -8.04 7.51 9.77
N CYS A 39 -6.89 6.90 10.08
CA CYS A 39 -5.63 7.17 9.43
C CYS A 39 -5.43 6.30 8.18
N SER A 40 -5.91 6.78 7.02
CA SER A 40 -5.61 6.14 5.73
C SER A 40 -4.11 6.08 5.49
N LYS A 41 -3.60 4.89 5.14
CA LYS A 41 -2.21 4.67 4.71
C LYS A 41 -2.07 4.64 3.19
N VAL A 42 -3.19 4.72 2.46
CA VAL A 42 -3.22 4.81 0.99
C VAL A 42 -3.23 6.27 0.55
N HIS A 43 -2.36 6.60 -0.40
CA HIS A 43 -2.29 7.88 -1.09
C HIS A 43 -2.44 7.67 -2.60
N LYS A 44 -3.28 8.50 -3.22
CA LYS A 44 -3.59 8.43 -4.64
C LYS A 44 -2.67 9.39 -5.41
N ILE A 45 -1.80 8.86 -6.25
CA ILE A 45 -0.86 9.67 -7.06
C ILE A 45 -1.57 10.22 -8.29
N ASN A 46 -2.28 9.36 -9.02
CA ASN A 46 -3.11 9.73 -10.15
C ASN A 46 -4.30 8.74 -10.24
N ASN A 47 -5.05 8.75 -11.35
CA ASN A 47 -6.19 7.83 -11.49
C ASN A 47 -5.78 6.36 -11.68
N LYS A 48 -4.51 6.09 -12.01
CA LYS A 48 -3.98 4.77 -12.33
C LYS A 48 -3.00 4.21 -11.30
N VAL A 49 -2.44 5.04 -10.41
CA VAL A 49 -1.33 4.68 -9.52
C VAL A 49 -1.67 5.07 -8.09
N PHE A 50 -1.58 4.09 -7.21
CA PHE A 50 -1.83 4.20 -5.78
C PHE A 50 -0.60 3.70 -5.03
N VAL A 51 -0.30 4.33 -3.92
CA VAL A 51 0.77 3.93 -3.01
C VAL A 51 0.21 3.82 -1.60
N ALA A 52 0.52 2.75 -0.91
CA ALA A 52 0.32 2.60 0.52
C ALA A 52 1.67 2.61 1.23
N LEU A 53 1.77 3.30 2.35
CA LEU A 53 2.98 3.34 3.15
C LEU A 53 2.69 2.78 4.55
N SER A 54 3.35 1.67 4.90
CA SER A 54 3.45 1.17 6.27
C SER A 54 4.73 1.68 6.94
N GLY A 55 4.80 1.61 8.26
CA GLY A 55 5.99 2.01 9.05
C GLY A 55 5.76 3.23 9.93
N LEU A 56 6.79 4.06 10.08
CA LEU A 56 6.77 5.23 10.96
C LEU A 56 5.82 6.30 10.42
N ALA A 57 4.87 6.74 11.25
CA ALA A 57 3.83 7.68 10.83
C ALA A 57 4.40 9.03 10.37
N THR A 58 5.44 9.54 11.04
CA THR A 58 6.12 10.81 10.68
C THR A 58 6.72 10.76 9.28
N ASP A 59 7.40 9.66 8.95
CA ASP A 59 8.06 9.50 7.66
C ASP A 59 7.03 9.31 6.56
N ARG A 60 5.96 8.56 6.82
CA ARG A 60 4.82 8.42 5.90
C ARG A 60 4.24 9.77 5.48
N GLU A 61 3.87 10.64 6.44
CA GLU A 61 3.31 11.97 6.12
C GLU A 61 4.32 12.83 5.35
N THR A 62 5.60 12.78 5.76
CA THR A 62 6.67 13.53 5.08
C THR A 62 6.83 13.07 3.63
N ILE A 63 6.76 11.77 3.39
CA ILE A 63 6.92 11.18 2.07
C ILE A 63 5.70 11.45 1.20
N PHE A 64 4.48 11.40 1.72
CA PHE A 64 3.30 11.82 0.97
C PHE A 64 3.45 13.27 0.45
N GLY A 65 3.87 14.20 1.31
CA GLY A 65 4.14 15.58 0.88
C GLY A 65 5.24 15.68 -0.18
N LYS A 66 6.29 14.87 -0.08
CA LYS A 66 7.38 14.83 -1.09
C LYS A 66 6.95 14.19 -2.41
N LEU A 67 6.12 13.15 -2.34
CA LEU A 67 5.53 12.49 -3.50
C LEU A 67 4.64 13.45 -4.27
N ASP A 68 3.78 14.18 -3.57
CA ASP A 68 2.93 15.21 -4.18
C ASP A 68 3.78 16.28 -4.88
N PHE A 69 4.85 16.74 -4.22
CA PHE A 69 5.76 17.71 -4.82
C PHE A 69 6.41 17.18 -6.11
N ARG A 70 7.01 15.98 -6.07
CA ARG A 70 7.72 15.41 -7.24
C ARG A 70 6.75 15.04 -8.36
N CYS A 71 5.58 14.48 -8.05
CA CYS A 71 4.59 14.10 -9.05
C CYS A 71 3.97 15.33 -9.73
N ASN A 72 3.67 16.39 -8.96
CA ASN A 72 3.18 17.64 -9.53
C ASN A 72 4.23 18.32 -10.40
N MET A 73 5.49 18.34 -9.96
CA MET A 73 6.60 18.90 -10.74
C MET A 73 6.79 18.15 -12.07
N HIS A 74 6.77 16.81 -12.03
CA HIS A 74 6.84 15.99 -13.24
C HIS A 74 5.67 16.26 -14.18
N ARG A 75 4.44 16.36 -13.66
CA ARG A 75 3.25 16.65 -14.47
C ARG A 75 3.33 18.00 -15.18
N ILE A 76 3.88 19.02 -14.52
CA ILE A 76 4.05 20.36 -15.11
C ILE A 76 5.16 20.34 -16.17
N ASN A 77 6.28 19.68 -15.89
CA ASN A 77 7.44 19.68 -16.79
C ASN A 77 7.23 18.82 -18.04
N GLU A 78 6.58 17.66 -17.89
CA GLU A 78 6.39 16.71 -19.00
C GLU A 78 4.99 16.77 -19.62
N GLU A 79 4.10 17.61 -19.08
CA GLU A 79 2.70 17.77 -19.52
C GLU A 79 1.91 16.45 -19.59
N ARG A 80 2.33 15.43 -18.83
CA ARG A 80 1.72 14.10 -18.78
C ARG A 80 1.69 13.53 -17.37
N GLU A 81 0.75 12.63 -17.11
CA GLU A 81 0.73 11.87 -15.86
C GLU A 81 1.91 10.87 -15.81
N MET A 82 2.43 10.64 -14.60
CA MET A 82 3.53 9.70 -14.38
C MET A 82 3.03 8.26 -14.60
N THR A 83 3.79 7.48 -15.38
CA THR A 83 3.54 6.04 -15.53
C THR A 83 4.00 5.28 -14.28
N VAL A 84 3.51 4.06 -14.08
CA VAL A 84 3.90 3.23 -12.93
C VAL A 84 5.41 2.99 -12.92
N ASP A 85 6.02 2.62 -14.05
CA ASP A 85 7.46 2.38 -14.14
C ASP A 85 8.32 3.60 -13.75
N SER A 86 7.91 4.79 -14.21
CA SER A 86 8.59 6.05 -13.85
C SER A 86 8.40 6.37 -12.37
N PHE A 87 7.21 6.12 -11.83
CA PHE A 87 6.93 6.30 -10.41
C PHE A 87 7.77 5.37 -9.53
N LEU A 88 7.86 4.08 -9.89
CA LEU A 88 8.67 3.10 -9.18
C LEU A 88 10.16 3.49 -9.17
N SER A 89 10.69 3.89 -10.33
CA SER A 89 12.09 4.32 -10.43
C SER A 89 12.36 5.60 -9.63
N MET A 90 11.43 6.56 -9.67
CA MET A 90 11.53 7.81 -8.91
C MET A 90 11.46 7.55 -7.40
N PHE A 91 10.59 6.64 -6.97
CA PHE A 91 10.41 6.32 -5.57
C PHE A 91 11.59 5.53 -4.98
N SER A 92 12.08 4.53 -5.71
CA SER A 92 13.30 3.78 -5.35
C SER A 92 14.50 4.74 -5.17
N ASN A 93 14.69 5.67 -6.11
CA ASN A 93 15.72 6.70 -6.00
C ASN A 93 15.50 7.62 -4.78
N MET A 94 14.26 8.05 -4.51
CA MET A 94 13.96 8.90 -3.34
C MET A 94 14.31 8.22 -2.01
N LEU A 95 14.05 6.91 -1.89
CA LEU A 95 14.41 6.13 -0.69
C LEU A 95 15.93 5.94 -0.60
N TYR A 96 16.58 5.63 -1.72
CA TYR A 96 18.01 5.37 -1.79
C TYR A 96 18.88 6.64 -1.58
N GLU A 97 18.37 7.83 -1.94
CA GLU A 97 18.99 9.12 -1.63
C GLU A 97 19.35 9.24 -0.13
N ARG A 98 18.61 8.54 0.73
CA ARG A 98 18.82 8.51 2.19
C ARG A 98 19.36 7.17 2.70
N ARG A 99 20.22 6.49 1.94
CA ARG A 99 20.76 5.16 2.29
C ARG A 99 21.35 5.02 3.72
N PHE A 100 22.00 6.05 4.25
CA PHE A 100 22.63 6.03 5.59
C PHE A 100 21.78 6.65 6.72
N GLY A 101 20.59 7.14 6.37
CA GLY A 101 19.60 7.67 7.31
C GLY A 101 18.21 7.49 6.70
N PRO A 102 17.78 6.22 6.52
CA PRO A 102 16.65 5.88 5.67
C PRO A 102 15.33 6.42 6.22
N TRP A 103 14.34 6.48 5.34
CA TRP A 103 12.97 6.65 5.76
C TRP A 103 12.46 5.32 6.30
N PHE A 104 11.85 5.33 7.48
CA PHE A 104 11.28 4.13 8.08
C PHE A 104 9.90 3.84 7.53
N VAL A 105 9.81 3.63 6.22
CA VAL A 105 8.59 3.22 5.52
C VAL A 105 8.86 2.07 4.58
N GLU A 106 7.83 1.27 4.35
CA GLU A 106 7.85 0.18 3.37
C GLU A 106 6.65 0.37 2.44
N PRO A 107 6.86 0.83 1.20
CA PRO A 107 5.78 1.07 0.28
C PRO A 107 5.21 -0.20 -0.34
N VAL A 108 3.90 -0.15 -0.60
CA VAL A 108 3.20 -0.98 -1.55
C VAL A 108 2.65 -0.08 -2.64
N ILE A 109 3.02 -0.33 -3.88
CA ILE A 109 2.59 0.40 -5.07
C ILE A 109 1.72 -0.54 -5.90
N ALA A 110 0.59 -0.02 -6.37
CA ALA A 110 -0.26 -0.70 -7.33
C ALA A 110 -0.70 0.28 -8.41
N GLY A 111 -0.64 -0.15 -9.66
CA GLY A 111 -1.16 0.68 -10.74
C GLY A 111 -1.29 -0.01 -12.09
N PHE A 112 -1.72 0.78 -13.07
CA PHE A 112 -1.81 0.35 -14.46
C PHE A 112 -0.71 0.97 -15.31
N ASP A 113 -0.07 0.14 -16.12
CA ASP A 113 0.77 0.61 -17.22
C ASP A 113 -0.08 1.25 -18.34
N SER A 114 0.59 1.88 -19.31
CA SER A 114 0.03 2.47 -20.53
C SER A 114 -0.86 1.51 -21.31
N GLN A 115 -0.58 0.20 -21.25
CA GLN A 115 -1.37 -0.86 -21.88
C GLN A 115 -2.52 -1.39 -20.98
N ASN A 116 -2.77 -0.76 -19.83
CA ASN A 116 -3.71 -1.21 -18.79
C ASN A 116 -3.38 -2.58 -18.16
N ASN A 117 -2.12 -3.02 -18.26
CA ASN A 117 -1.64 -4.16 -17.49
C ASN A 117 -1.44 -3.74 -16.03
N VAL A 118 -1.87 -4.59 -15.11
CA VAL A 118 -1.66 -4.37 -13.67
C VAL A 118 -0.19 -4.59 -13.35
N GLN A 119 0.39 -3.65 -12.62
CA GLN A 119 1.73 -3.75 -12.04
C GLN A 119 1.64 -3.50 -10.54
N LEU A 120 2.25 -4.41 -9.79
CA LEU A 120 2.43 -4.29 -8.35
C LEU A 120 3.92 -4.22 -8.05
N ALA A 121 4.26 -3.46 -7.02
CA ALA A 121 5.59 -3.51 -6.45
C ALA A 121 5.57 -3.18 -4.96
N SER A 122 6.45 -3.79 -4.20
CA SER A 122 6.86 -3.30 -2.89
C SER A 122 8.31 -2.83 -2.96
N MET A 123 8.70 -2.02 -1.97
CA MET A 123 10.11 -1.72 -1.77
C MET A 123 10.46 -1.85 -0.30
N ASP A 124 11.73 -2.13 -0.01
CA ASP A 124 12.25 -1.95 1.33
C ASP A 124 12.49 -0.46 1.65
N LEU A 125 12.88 -0.18 2.89
CA LEU A 125 13.16 1.16 3.40
C LEU A 125 14.35 1.89 2.72
N ILE A 126 15.14 1.19 1.90
CA ILE A 126 16.24 1.79 1.10
C ILE A 126 15.96 1.81 -0.40
N GLY A 127 14.77 1.36 -0.85
CA GLY A 127 14.36 1.42 -2.25
C GLY A 127 14.70 0.18 -3.08
N ALA A 128 15.03 -0.96 -2.46
CA ALA A 128 15.13 -2.22 -3.19
C ALA A 128 13.73 -2.69 -3.59
N MET A 129 13.50 -2.85 -4.88
CA MET A 129 12.18 -3.13 -5.43
C MET A 129 11.93 -4.63 -5.60
N SER A 130 10.73 -5.07 -5.23
CA SER A 130 10.18 -6.39 -5.54
C SER A 130 8.88 -6.21 -6.32
N ALA A 131 8.77 -6.79 -7.51
CA ALA A 131 7.61 -6.61 -8.41
C ALA A 131 7.01 -7.96 -8.83
N PRO A 132 6.33 -8.68 -7.92
CA PRO A 132 5.66 -9.93 -8.24
C PRO A 132 4.33 -9.68 -8.98
N LYS A 133 3.76 -10.73 -9.57
CA LYS A 133 2.57 -10.64 -10.43
C LYS A 133 1.25 -10.89 -9.69
N ASP A 134 1.33 -11.37 -8.47
CA ASP A 134 0.22 -11.89 -7.67
C ASP A 134 -0.21 -10.88 -6.60
N PHE A 135 0.62 -10.67 -5.59
CA PHE A 135 0.35 -9.76 -4.48
C PHE A 135 1.65 -9.26 -3.84
N VAL A 136 1.53 -8.17 -3.09
CA VAL A 136 2.59 -7.62 -2.25
C VAL A 136 2.00 -7.20 -0.92
N CYS A 137 2.76 -7.37 0.17
CA CYS A 137 2.37 -6.89 1.48
C CYS A 137 3.56 -6.28 2.21
N THR A 138 3.30 -5.33 3.09
CA THR A 138 4.29 -4.68 3.96
C THR A 138 3.66 -4.30 5.30
N GLY A 139 4.51 -4.03 6.30
CA GLY A 139 4.08 -3.60 7.62
C GLY A 139 4.13 -4.72 8.67
N THR A 140 3.50 -4.49 9.82
CA THR A 140 3.80 -5.32 11.00
C THR A 140 3.16 -6.71 10.98
N CYS A 141 2.13 -6.91 10.15
CA CYS A 141 1.45 -8.19 9.95
C CYS A 141 1.83 -8.86 8.61
N GLU A 142 2.98 -8.50 8.02
CA GLU A 142 3.45 -9.04 6.74
C GLU A 142 3.44 -10.58 6.70
N ASP A 143 4.01 -11.26 7.72
CA ASP A 143 4.04 -12.73 7.77
C ASP A 143 2.63 -13.36 7.73
N SER A 144 1.68 -12.75 8.45
CA SER A 144 0.29 -13.22 8.48
C SER A 144 -0.44 -12.92 7.16
N LEU A 145 -0.18 -11.76 6.57
CA LEU A 145 -0.69 -11.39 5.25
C LEU A 145 -0.17 -12.34 4.18
N MET A 146 1.14 -12.62 4.13
CA MET A 146 1.75 -13.57 3.20
C MET A 146 1.04 -14.93 3.27
N GLY A 147 0.86 -15.49 4.47
CA GLY A 147 0.19 -16.78 4.64
C GLY A 147 -1.25 -16.80 4.12
N MET A 148 -2.01 -15.71 4.37
CA MET A 148 -3.39 -15.60 3.88
C MET A 148 -3.48 -15.32 2.38
N CYS A 149 -2.59 -14.49 1.85
CA CYS A 149 -2.54 -14.16 0.43
C CYS A 149 -2.17 -15.39 -0.40
N GLU A 150 -1.15 -16.15 0.00
CA GLU A 150 -0.77 -17.42 -0.63
C GLU A 150 -1.93 -18.43 -0.67
N ALA A 151 -2.73 -18.49 0.40
CA ALA A 151 -3.82 -19.43 0.51
C ALA A 151 -5.06 -19.05 -0.33
N LEU A 152 -5.34 -17.75 -0.47
CA LEU A 152 -6.60 -17.26 -1.05
C LEU A 152 -6.45 -16.71 -2.47
N TRP A 153 -5.29 -16.18 -2.83
CA TRP A 153 -5.08 -15.53 -4.13
C TRP A 153 -5.14 -16.55 -5.26
N ARG A 154 -5.77 -16.14 -6.36
CA ARG A 154 -5.85 -16.91 -7.60
C ARG A 154 -5.62 -16.00 -8.81
N PRO A 155 -5.07 -16.53 -9.91
CA PRO A 155 -4.96 -15.76 -11.14
C PRO A 155 -6.36 -15.45 -11.70
N HIS A 156 -6.49 -14.32 -12.40
CA HIS A 156 -7.70 -13.90 -13.11
C HIS A 156 -8.95 -13.65 -12.23
N MET A 157 -8.77 -13.20 -10.99
CA MET A 157 -9.92 -12.79 -10.14
C MET A 157 -10.59 -11.53 -10.68
N LYS A 158 -11.93 -11.55 -10.73
CA LYS A 158 -12.74 -10.37 -11.09
C LYS A 158 -12.77 -9.34 -9.96
N PRO A 159 -13.15 -8.07 -10.20
CA PRO A 159 -13.12 -7.02 -9.18
C PRO A 159 -13.84 -7.36 -7.86
N ASP A 160 -15.04 -7.96 -7.91
CA ASP A 160 -15.78 -8.34 -6.70
C ASP A 160 -15.14 -9.52 -5.95
N GLU A 161 -14.58 -10.49 -6.69
CA GLU A 161 -13.87 -11.62 -6.10
C GLU A 161 -12.55 -11.17 -5.46
N LEU A 162 -11.82 -10.28 -6.14
CA LEU A 162 -10.60 -9.67 -5.64
C LEU A 162 -10.86 -8.86 -4.37
N PHE A 163 -11.98 -8.12 -4.33
CA PHE A 163 -12.43 -7.41 -3.14
C PHE A 163 -12.64 -8.34 -1.95
N GLU A 164 -13.33 -9.46 -2.14
CA GLU A 164 -13.58 -10.42 -1.05
C GLU A 164 -12.27 -11.04 -0.58
N VAL A 165 -11.40 -11.48 -1.50
CA VAL A 165 -10.13 -12.13 -1.17
C VAL A 165 -9.19 -11.20 -0.40
N ILE A 166 -8.99 -9.97 -0.87
CA ILE A 166 -8.12 -9.01 -0.17
C ILE A 166 -8.71 -8.61 1.19
N SER A 167 -10.04 -8.52 1.29
CA SER A 167 -10.73 -8.20 2.54
C SER A 167 -10.55 -9.30 3.58
N GLN A 168 -10.75 -10.57 3.19
CA GLN A 168 -10.58 -11.70 4.10
C GLN A 168 -9.11 -11.87 4.52
N ALA A 169 -8.17 -11.71 3.57
CA ALA A 169 -6.75 -11.78 3.88
C ALA A 169 -6.33 -10.70 4.88
N LEU A 170 -6.77 -9.45 4.66
CA LEU A 170 -6.46 -8.34 5.55
C LEU A 170 -7.10 -8.54 6.92
N LEU A 171 -8.40 -8.85 7.01
CA LEU A 171 -9.08 -9.05 8.29
C LEU A 171 -8.44 -10.15 9.14
N ALA A 172 -8.13 -11.29 8.53
CA ALA A 172 -7.50 -12.42 9.23
C ALA A 172 -6.09 -12.08 9.74
N ALA A 173 -5.32 -11.29 8.99
CA ALA A 173 -4.00 -10.85 9.40
C ALA A 173 -4.05 -9.80 10.52
N LEU A 174 -4.96 -8.83 10.43
CA LEU A 174 -5.14 -7.79 11.44
C LEU A 174 -5.56 -8.38 12.80
N ASP A 175 -6.45 -9.37 12.79
CA ASP A 175 -6.89 -10.07 14.01
C ASP A 175 -5.76 -10.82 14.75
N ARG A 176 -4.58 -10.97 14.12
CA ARG A 176 -3.39 -11.61 14.69
C ARG A 176 -2.26 -10.65 15.03
N ASP A 177 -2.42 -9.37 14.74
CA ASP A 177 -1.44 -8.34 15.07
C ASP A 177 -1.99 -7.37 16.14
N CYS A 178 -1.20 -7.09 17.17
CA CYS A 178 -1.62 -6.23 18.28
C CYS A 178 -1.40 -4.74 18.03
N ILE A 179 -0.70 -4.39 16.95
CA ILE A 179 -0.35 -3.01 16.58
C ILE A 179 -0.90 -2.60 15.21
N SER A 180 -1.86 -3.34 14.67
CA SER A 180 -2.61 -2.96 13.46
C SER A 180 -4.11 -3.21 13.67
N GLY A 181 -4.95 -2.56 12.86
CA GLY A 181 -6.40 -2.79 12.88
C GLY A 181 -7.21 -1.51 12.99
N TRP A 182 -8.25 -1.53 13.84
CA TRP A 182 -9.11 -0.37 14.10
C TRP A 182 -9.74 0.25 12.85
N GLY A 183 -10.32 -0.61 12.02
CA GLY A 183 -10.86 -0.28 10.72
C GLY A 183 -9.92 -0.72 9.61
N ALA A 184 -10.49 -0.99 8.45
CA ALA A 184 -9.72 -1.25 7.24
C ALA A 184 -10.39 -0.57 6.05
N ILE A 185 -9.58 -0.17 5.09
CA ILE A 185 -10.02 0.45 3.85
C ILE A 185 -9.46 -0.34 2.68
N VAL A 186 -10.31 -0.59 1.70
CA VAL A 186 -9.99 -1.30 0.47
C VAL A 186 -10.35 -0.41 -0.71
N TYR A 187 -9.39 -0.24 -1.61
CA TYR A 187 -9.60 0.36 -2.92
C TYR A 187 -9.51 -0.75 -3.96
N VAL A 188 -10.56 -0.92 -4.75
CA VAL A 188 -10.54 -1.74 -5.96
C VAL A 188 -10.56 -0.80 -7.15
N VAL A 189 -9.55 -0.92 -7.99
CA VAL A 189 -9.30 0.00 -9.09
C VAL A 189 -9.38 -0.77 -10.39
N THR A 190 -10.21 -0.27 -11.30
CA THR A 190 -10.29 -0.70 -12.69
C THR A 190 -9.90 0.47 -13.59
N PRO A 191 -9.67 0.27 -14.90
CA PRO A 191 -9.40 1.38 -15.82
C PRO A 191 -10.51 2.43 -15.89
N THR A 192 -11.74 2.08 -15.48
CA THR A 192 -12.93 2.94 -15.60
C THR A 192 -13.40 3.51 -14.26
N GLU A 193 -13.23 2.78 -13.17
CA GLU A 193 -13.78 3.16 -11.86
C GLU A 193 -12.83 2.84 -10.70
N ILE A 194 -12.96 3.66 -9.65
CA ILE A 194 -12.27 3.49 -8.37
C ILE A 194 -13.35 3.23 -7.31
N ILE A 195 -13.41 2.00 -6.81
CA ILE A 195 -14.35 1.60 -5.76
C ILE A 195 -13.62 1.65 -4.42
N ARG A 196 -14.08 2.54 -3.53
CA ARG A 196 -13.58 2.64 -2.15
C ARG A 196 -14.59 2.00 -1.21
N ARG A 197 -14.16 1.02 -0.42
CA ARG A 197 -14.98 0.35 0.61
C ARG A 197 -14.25 0.36 1.95
N THR A 198 -14.98 0.66 3.02
CA THR A 198 -14.47 0.54 4.39
C THR A 198 -15.03 -0.75 4.98
N LEU A 199 -14.17 -1.55 5.59
CA LEU A 199 -14.53 -2.81 6.23
C LEU A 199 -14.77 -2.57 7.72
N LYS A 200 -15.79 -3.24 8.26
CA LYS A 200 -15.99 -3.32 9.70
C LYS A 200 -15.03 -4.37 10.26
N THR A 201 -14.04 -3.94 11.02
CA THR A 201 -13.07 -4.82 11.69
C THR A 201 -13.42 -4.99 13.17
N ARG A 202 -12.63 -5.79 13.88
CA ARG A 202 -12.61 -5.78 15.35
C ARG A 202 -12.06 -4.46 15.88
N ALA A 203 -12.42 -4.14 17.12
CA ALA A 203 -12.08 -2.92 17.84
C ALA A 203 -11.53 -3.27 19.22
N ASP A 204 -10.56 -4.18 19.24
CA ASP A 204 -9.84 -4.70 20.40
C ASP A 204 -8.39 -4.20 20.49
#